data_AF-A0A315V4D2-F1
#
_entry.id   AF-A0A315V4D2-F1
#
_cell.length_a   1.000
_cell.length_b   1.000
_cell.length_c   1.000
_cell.angle_alpha   90.00
_cell.angle_beta   90.00
_cell.angle_gamma   90.00
#
_symmetry.space_group_name_H-M   'P 1'
#
loop_
_entity.id
_entity.type
_entity.pdbx_description
1 polymer ?
#
loop_
_entity_poly.entity_id
_entity_poly.type
_entity_poly.pdbx_seq_one_letter_code
_entity_poly.pdbx_strand_id
1 'polypeptide(L)'
;MHLGGALMLLPTPTICHPGLSPVSETGTTYGLLDNCGKLPQVPEGLSEPHEQRYLKYTCQEYYKLVGPDIVVCHGGGTWSEVPTCKEDFCHLNTTEYPDLLDTGNPFIRNGDTEKRECVDKWKFTNYAVVQCIEGKLSVSRCCNKAGMDTQEDTRVTLATSVRILPEICRLI
;
A
#
# COMPACT_ATOMS: atom_id res chain seq x y z
N MET A 1 23.82 -47.70 57.36
CA MET A 1 23.27 -46.54 58.11
C MET A 1 24.43 -45.71 58.59
N HIS A 2 24.28 -44.39 58.48
CA HIS A 2 25.19 -43.32 58.90
C HIS A 2 26.41 -43.03 58.02
N LEU A 3 26.76 -41.78 57.76
CA LEU A 3 26.08 -40.47 57.79
C LEU A 3 27.12 -39.55 57.12
N GLY A 4 26.68 -38.65 56.24
CA GLY A 4 27.57 -37.70 55.59
C GLY A 4 28.23 -36.73 56.59
N GLY A 5 29.43 -36.27 56.25
CA GLY A 5 30.12 -35.19 56.93
C GLY A 5 30.96 -34.44 55.90
N ALA A 6 30.48 -33.27 55.49
CA ALA A 6 31.06 -32.41 54.47
C ALA A 6 32.37 -31.77 54.96
N LEU A 7 33.42 -31.85 54.12
CA LEU A 7 34.70 -31.19 54.36
C LEU A 7 34.59 -29.72 53.91
N MET A 8 34.56 -28.80 54.87
CA MET A 8 34.58 -27.36 54.64
C MET A 8 35.96 -26.94 54.10
N LEU A 9 36.08 -26.72 52.79
CA LEU A 9 37.26 -26.12 52.18
C LEU A 9 37.19 -24.59 52.37
N LEU A 10 38.19 -24.04 53.05
CA LEU A 10 38.37 -22.59 53.23
C LEU A 10 38.66 -21.92 51.88
N PRO A 11 38.18 -20.69 51.63
CA PRO A 11 38.40 -20.00 50.35
C PRO A 11 39.87 -19.58 50.20
N THR A 12 40.44 -19.83 49.02
CA THR A 12 41.79 -19.35 48.65
C THR A 12 41.79 -17.83 48.46
N PRO A 13 42.87 -17.12 48.82
CA PRO A 13 42.92 -15.66 48.71
C PRO A 13 42.92 -15.23 47.24
N THR A 14 42.01 -14.32 46.88
CA THR A 14 41.95 -13.68 45.57
C THR A 14 43.10 -12.68 45.44
N ILE A 15 44.10 -12.98 44.62
CA ILE A 15 45.19 -12.05 44.29
C ILE A 15 44.65 -11.03 43.26
N CYS A 16 44.50 -9.77 43.66
CA CYS A 16 44.15 -8.68 42.76
C CYS A 16 45.41 -8.15 42.06
N HIS A 17 45.51 -8.31 40.74
CA HIS A 17 46.56 -7.66 39.94
C HIS A 17 46.09 -6.25 39.51
N PRO A 18 46.93 -5.21 39.63
CA PRO A 18 46.60 -3.87 39.18
C PRO A 18 46.83 -3.71 37.68
N GLY A 19 45.85 -3.12 36.98
CA GLY A 19 46.08 -2.34 35.76
C GLY A 19 46.40 -3.11 34.48
N LEU A 20 45.36 -3.54 33.76
CA LEU A 20 45.36 -3.54 32.30
C LEU A 20 44.14 -2.75 31.84
N SER A 21 44.38 -1.50 31.41
CA SER A 21 43.39 -0.74 30.65
C SER A 21 43.03 -1.54 29.39
N PRO A 22 41.75 -1.69 29.05
CA PRO A 22 41.40 -2.21 27.74
C PRO A 22 41.87 -1.21 26.68
N VAL A 23 42.61 -1.72 25.72
CA VAL A 23 43.02 -1.02 24.50
C VAL A 23 41.75 -0.50 23.83
N SER A 24 41.52 0.82 23.85
CA SER A 24 40.55 1.43 22.95
C SER A 24 41.18 1.38 21.57
N GLU A 25 40.80 0.37 20.78
CA GLU A 25 41.01 0.39 19.35
C GLU A 25 40.52 1.75 18.83
N THR A 26 41.37 2.43 18.07
CA THR A 26 41.00 3.59 17.29
C THR A 26 40.05 3.14 16.19
N GLY A 27 38.80 2.86 16.56
CA GLY A 27 37.68 2.89 15.64
C GLY A 27 37.47 4.34 15.27
N THR A 28 37.66 4.66 14.00
CA THR A 28 37.26 5.95 13.42
C THR A 28 35.81 6.20 13.82
N THR A 29 35.61 7.03 14.84
CA THR A 29 34.32 7.60 15.18
C THR A 29 34.00 8.61 14.09
N TYR A 30 33.50 8.12 12.96
CA TYR A 30 32.41 8.84 12.32
C TYR A 30 31.27 8.76 13.31
N GLY A 31 31.27 9.67 14.28
CA GLY A 31 30.12 9.87 15.16
C GLY A 31 28.95 10.17 14.24
N LEU A 32 28.11 9.17 14.00
CA LEU A 32 26.78 9.41 13.50
C LEU A 32 26.17 10.30 14.58
N LEU A 33 25.96 11.57 14.25
CA LEU A 33 25.23 12.48 15.12
C LEU A 33 23.76 12.04 15.04
N ASP A 34 23.47 10.89 15.66
CA ASP A 34 22.21 10.14 15.61
C ASP A 34 21.28 10.63 16.71
N ASN A 35 20.93 11.91 16.67
CA ASN A 35 20.09 12.53 17.70
C ASN A 35 18.59 12.34 17.43
N CYS A 36 18.19 11.86 16.25
CA CYS A 36 16.77 11.85 15.83
C CYS A 36 15.99 10.59 16.25
N GLY A 37 16.64 9.66 16.95
CA GLY A 37 15.98 8.46 17.45
C GLY A 37 15.51 7.53 16.33
N LYS A 38 14.39 6.84 16.57
CA LYS A 38 13.86 5.85 15.62
C LYS A 38 13.34 6.51 14.34
N LEU A 39 13.56 5.84 13.22
CA LEU A 39 13.02 6.18 11.90
C LEU A 39 11.49 6.39 11.94
N PRO A 40 10.96 7.51 11.41
CA PRO A 40 9.52 7.70 11.31
C PRO A 40 8.86 6.58 10.51
N GLN A 41 7.74 6.07 11.01
CA GLN A 41 6.98 5.02 10.34
C GLN A 41 5.84 5.66 9.56
N VAL A 42 5.78 5.40 8.25
CA VAL A 42 4.67 5.82 7.39
C VAL A 42 3.94 4.57 6.95
N PRO A 43 2.70 4.34 7.40
CA PRO A 43 1.88 3.22 6.92
C PRO A 43 1.75 3.26 5.39
N GLU A 44 1.88 2.11 4.73
CA GLU A 44 1.93 1.99 3.27
C GLU A 44 3.03 2.83 2.58
N GLY A 45 3.96 3.37 3.37
CA GLY A 45 5.12 4.11 2.90
C GLY A 45 6.36 3.23 2.81
N LEU A 46 7.20 3.54 1.84
CA LEU A 46 8.54 2.99 1.65
C LEU A 46 9.53 4.12 1.88
N SER A 47 10.49 3.91 2.78
CA SER A 47 11.52 4.90 3.09
C SER A 47 12.88 4.43 2.63
N GLU A 48 13.58 5.26 1.86
CA GLU A 48 14.96 5.04 1.47
C GLU A 48 15.85 6.03 2.23
N PRO A 49 16.79 5.54 3.07
CA PRO A 49 17.78 6.40 3.69
C PRO A 49 18.66 7.03 2.63
N HIS A 50 18.76 8.36 2.63
CA HIS A 50 19.60 9.08 1.70
C HIS A 50 20.53 10.00 2.50
N GLU A 51 21.82 9.67 2.48
CA GLU A 51 22.81 10.19 3.44
C GLU A 51 22.41 9.92 4.91
N GLN A 52 23.28 10.27 5.85
CA GLN A 52 23.07 9.97 7.28
C GLN A 52 21.98 10.86 7.94
N ARG A 53 21.33 11.76 7.21
CA ARG A 53 20.47 12.81 7.79
C ARG A 53 19.14 13.07 7.08
N TYR A 54 18.81 12.39 5.98
CA TYR A 54 17.49 12.52 5.39
C TYR A 54 16.97 11.20 4.82
N LEU A 55 15.65 11.13 4.70
CA LEU A 55 14.92 9.97 4.23
C LEU A 55 14.05 10.42 3.06
N LYS A 56 14.05 9.64 1.98
CA LYS A 56 13.08 9.82 0.91
C LYS A 56 11.94 8.83 1.09
N TYR A 57 10.72 9.34 1.10
CA TYR A 57 9.50 8.53 1.18
C TYR A 57 8.80 8.43 -0.16
N THR A 58 8.39 7.22 -0.49
CA THR A 58 7.43 6.89 -1.55
C THR A 58 6.29 6.10 -0.92
N CYS A 59 5.18 5.94 -1.64
CA CYS A 59 4.08 5.09 -1.19
C CYS A 59 4.04 3.81 -2.02
N GLN A 60 3.49 2.74 -1.43
CA GLN A 60 3.16 1.52 -2.15
C GLN A 60 2.20 1.80 -3.31
N GLU A 61 2.08 0.83 -4.22
CA GLU A 61 1.17 0.96 -5.36
C GLU A 61 -0.25 1.32 -4.90
N TYR A 62 -0.94 2.16 -5.68
CA TYR A 62 -2.28 2.67 -5.41
C TYR A 62 -2.39 3.72 -4.30
N TYR A 63 -1.35 3.97 -3.50
CA TYR A 63 -1.33 5.05 -2.53
C TYR A 63 -0.62 6.29 -3.06
N LYS A 64 -1.09 7.47 -2.66
CA LYS A 64 -0.43 8.75 -2.94
C LYS A 64 0.23 9.34 -1.71
N LEU A 65 1.38 9.96 -1.92
CA LEU A 65 2.09 10.70 -0.89
C LEU A 65 1.38 12.04 -0.63
N VAL A 66 1.11 12.32 0.64
CA VAL A 66 0.56 13.60 1.11
C VAL A 66 1.51 14.17 2.15
N GLY A 67 2.18 15.27 1.80
CA GLY A 67 3.24 15.89 2.59
C GLY A 67 4.58 15.89 1.83
N PRO A 68 5.70 16.18 2.51
CA PRO A 68 7.02 16.22 1.90
C PRO A 68 7.54 14.81 1.56
N ASP A 69 8.18 14.65 0.39
CA ASP A 69 8.85 13.40 0.01
C ASP A 69 10.22 13.22 0.68
N ILE A 70 10.78 14.30 1.23
CA ILE A 70 12.05 14.30 1.95
C ILE A 70 11.81 14.67 3.41
N VAL A 71 12.23 13.79 4.31
CA VAL A 71 12.19 14.00 5.76
C VAL A 71 13.61 14.14 6.28
N VAL A 72 13.90 15.23 6.99
CA VAL A 72 15.26 15.60 7.43
C VAL A 72 15.39 15.45 8.94
N CYS A 73 16.49 14.85 9.39
CA CYS A 73 16.91 14.85 10.78
C CYS A 73 17.63 16.17 11.09
N HIS A 74 16.97 17.06 11.84
CA HIS A 74 17.59 18.31 12.27
C HIS A 74 18.60 18.06 13.40
N GLY A 75 19.63 18.90 13.50
CA GLY A 75 20.70 18.75 14.51
C GLY A 75 20.23 18.76 15.96
N GLY A 76 19.01 19.24 16.23
CA GLY A 76 18.33 19.17 17.53
C GLY A 76 17.71 17.80 17.86
N GLY A 77 17.88 16.80 17.01
CA GLY A 77 17.34 15.45 17.25
C GLY A 77 15.86 15.30 16.94
N THR A 78 15.36 16.06 15.96
CA THR A 78 13.95 16.03 15.58
C THR A 78 13.84 15.91 14.07
N TRP A 79 12.99 14.97 13.63
CA TRP A 79 12.62 14.84 12.22
C TRP A 79 11.75 16.03 11.79
N SER A 80 11.90 16.46 10.54
CA SER A 80 10.96 17.39 9.91
C SER A 80 9.56 16.79 9.79
N GLU A 81 8.62 17.53 9.19
CA GLU A 81 7.29 17.01 8.86
C GLU A 81 7.41 15.65 8.14
N VAL A 82 6.66 14.66 8.64
CA VAL A 82 6.64 13.28 8.13
C VAL A 82 5.39 13.13 7.25
N PRO A 83 5.51 12.63 6.01
CA PRO A 83 4.37 12.50 5.12
C PRO A 83 3.42 11.38 5.54
N THR A 84 2.27 11.33 4.87
CA THR A 84 1.30 10.24 4.97
C THR A 84 1.03 9.65 3.60
N CYS A 85 0.82 8.34 3.53
CA CYS A 85 0.30 7.69 2.34
C CYS A 85 -1.23 7.57 2.47
N LYS A 86 -1.96 8.08 1.48
CA LYS A 86 -3.43 7.99 1.43
C LYS A 86 -3.85 7.14 0.24
N GLU A 87 -4.95 6.41 0.41
CA GLU A 87 -5.56 5.66 -0.69
C GLU A 87 -5.83 6.61 -1.86
N ASP A 88 -5.42 6.19 -3.06
CA ASP A 88 -5.67 6.87 -4.33
C ASP A 88 -6.20 5.88 -5.35
N PHE A 89 -7.17 5.07 -4.92
CA PHE A 89 -7.79 4.03 -5.70
C PHE A 89 -9.23 3.76 -5.24
N CYS A 90 -9.94 2.98 -6.03
CA CYS A 90 -11.24 2.42 -5.71
C CYS A 90 -11.14 0.90 -5.68
N HIS A 91 -11.84 0.29 -4.73
CA HIS A 91 -12.00 -1.16 -4.67
C HIS A 91 -13.28 -1.58 -5.42
N LEU A 92 -13.11 -2.31 -6.52
CA LEU A 92 -14.14 -2.99 -7.28
C LEU A 92 -14.48 -4.32 -6.58
N ASN A 93 -15.55 -4.31 -5.80
CA ASN A 93 -16.14 -5.52 -5.25
C ASN A 93 -17.03 -6.19 -6.31
N THR A 94 -16.51 -7.21 -6.99
CA THR A 94 -17.24 -7.94 -8.04
C THR A 94 -18.53 -8.59 -7.55
N THR A 95 -18.67 -8.85 -6.25
CA THR A 95 -19.92 -9.35 -5.63
C THR A 95 -21.08 -8.36 -5.78
N GLU A 96 -20.79 -7.07 -5.81
CA GLU A 96 -21.81 -6.01 -6.03
C GLU A 96 -22.19 -5.86 -7.50
N TYR A 97 -21.39 -6.42 -8.41
CA TYR A 97 -21.55 -6.31 -9.86
C TYR A 97 -21.54 -7.71 -10.50
N PRO A 98 -22.63 -8.50 -10.34
CA PRO A 98 -22.70 -9.91 -10.78
C PRO A 98 -22.61 -10.07 -12.31
N ASP A 99 -22.77 -8.99 -13.07
CA ASP A 99 -22.61 -9.00 -14.52
C ASP A 99 -21.13 -8.85 -14.96
N LEU A 100 -20.19 -8.61 -14.05
CA LEU A 100 -18.74 -8.56 -14.34
C LEU A 100 -18.07 -9.91 -14.10
N LEU A 101 -17.11 -10.25 -14.96
CA LEU A 101 -16.20 -11.37 -14.70
C LEU A 101 -15.22 -11.01 -13.59
N ASP A 102 -15.02 -11.93 -12.65
CA ASP A 102 -14.00 -11.81 -11.62
C ASP A 102 -12.64 -12.28 -12.16
N THR A 103 -11.93 -11.35 -12.81
CA THR A 103 -10.60 -11.61 -13.40
C THR A 103 -9.44 -11.23 -12.47
N GLY A 104 -9.69 -11.01 -11.17
CA GLY A 104 -8.64 -10.88 -10.17
C GLY A 104 -7.95 -9.51 -10.04
N ASN A 105 -8.57 -8.42 -10.53
CA ASN A 105 -8.03 -7.06 -10.35
C ASN A 105 -9.08 -6.14 -9.70
N PRO A 106 -9.19 -6.17 -8.36
CA PRO A 106 -10.20 -5.41 -7.64
C PRO A 106 -9.81 -3.94 -7.45
N PHE A 107 -8.61 -3.50 -7.82
CA PHE A 107 -8.18 -2.11 -7.61
C PHE A 107 -8.21 -1.32 -8.91
N ILE A 108 -8.83 -0.14 -8.88
CA ILE A 108 -8.84 0.84 -9.98
C ILE A 108 -8.17 2.11 -9.46
N ARG A 109 -7.07 2.57 -10.07
CA ARG A 109 -6.42 3.81 -9.63
C ARG A 109 -7.34 5.00 -9.79
N ASN A 110 -7.20 5.98 -8.92
CA ASN A 110 -7.91 7.23 -9.03
C ASN A 110 -7.52 7.97 -10.33
N GLY A 111 -8.52 8.43 -11.07
CA GLY A 111 -8.39 8.99 -12.42
C GLY A 111 -8.46 7.95 -13.54
N ASP A 112 -8.26 6.66 -13.26
CA ASP A 112 -8.26 5.62 -14.30
C ASP A 112 -9.69 5.30 -14.77
N THR A 113 -9.79 4.98 -16.06
CA THR A 113 -10.99 4.46 -16.72
C THR A 113 -10.62 3.17 -17.42
N GLU A 114 -11.16 2.04 -16.96
CA GLU A 114 -10.82 0.71 -17.45
C GLU A 114 -12.04 0.00 -18.05
N LYS A 115 -11.81 -0.98 -18.92
CA LYS A 115 -12.85 -1.87 -19.42
C LYS A 115 -12.77 -3.21 -18.69
N ARG A 116 -13.87 -3.63 -18.08
CA ARG A 116 -14.02 -4.94 -17.44
C ARG A 116 -14.90 -5.83 -18.29
N GLU A 117 -14.52 -7.08 -18.43
CA GLU A 117 -15.30 -8.04 -19.19
C GLU A 117 -16.56 -8.42 -18.40
N CYS A 118 -17.66 -8.59 -19.13
CA CYS A 118 -18.91 -9.02 -18.54
C CYS A 118 -19.07 -10.53 -18.61
N VAL A 119 -19.86 -11.08 -17.69
CA VAL A 119 -20.26 -12.49 -17.73
C VAL A 119 -21.00 -12.75 -19.04
N ASP A 120 -20.46 -13.65 -19.87
CA ASP A 120 -21.05 -13.99 -21.17
C ASP A 120 -22.42 -14.66 -20.99
N LYS A 121 -23.49 -13.90 -21.18
CA LYS A 121 -24.86 -14.43 -21.36
C LYS A 121 -25.21 -14.66 -22.84
N TRP A 122 -24.37 -14.20 -23.78
CA TRP A 122 -24.57 -14.32 -25.23
C TRP A 122 -23.24 -14.39 -26.00
N LYS A 123 -23.28 -14.86 -27.27
CA LYS A 123 -22.14 -15.20 -28.16
C LYS A 123 -21.15 -14.08 -28.51
N PHE A 124 -21.18 -12.90 -27.88
CA PHE A 124 -20.32 -11.78 -28.22
C PHE A 124 -19.63 -11.21 -26.99
N THR A 125 -18.35 -10.86 -27.11
CA THR A 125 -17.57 -10.18 -26.07
C THR A 125 -18.23 -8.86 -25.66
N ASN A 126 -18.53 -8.73 -24.37
CA ASN A 126 -19.14 -7.54 -23.79
C ASN A 126 -18.25 -6.98 -22.67
N TYR A 127 -18.31 -5.67 -22.45
CA TYR A 127 -17.54 -4.98 -21.43
C TYR A 127 -18.36 -3.92 -20.70
N ALA A 128 -18.04 -3.68 -19.43
CA ALA A 128 -18.42 -2.49 -18.70
C ALA A 128 -17.23 -1.53 -18.63
N VAL A 129 -17.52 -0.23 -18.56
CA VAL A 129 -16.53 0.80 -18.25
C VAL A 129 -16.57 1.03 -16.75
N VAL A 130 -15.43 0.92 -16.09
CA VAL A 130 -15.25 1.25 -14.68
C VAL A 130 -14.36 2.48 -14.55
N GLN A 131 -14.69 3.38 -13.64
CA GLN A 131 -13.91 4.59 -13.40
C GLN A 131 -13.81 4.86 -11.91
N CYS A 132 -12.64 5.29 -11.46
CA CYS A 132 -12.44 5.79 -10.11
C CYS A 132 -12.16 7.29 -10.16
N ILE A 133 -13.00 8.12 -9.54
CA ILE A 133 -12.77 9.57 -9.43
C ILE A 133 -12.88 9.99 -7.97
N GLU A 134 -11.80 10.50 -7.43
CA GLU A 134 -11.67 10.95 -6.04
C GLU A 134 -12.13 9.88 -5.03
N GLY A 135 -11.77 8.62 -5.28
CA GLY A 135 -12.17 7.47 -4.45
C GLY A 135 -13.61 7.01 -4.66
N LYS A 136 -14.35 7.60 -5.61
CA LYS A 136 -15.70 7.16 -5.99
C LYS A 136 -15.64 6.24 -7.22
N LEU A 137 -16.05 4.99 -7.02
CA LEU A 137 -16.19 4.01 -8.10
C LEU A 137 -17.49 4.25 -8.88
N SER A 138 -17.38 4.29 -10.20
CA SER A 138 -18.51 4.27 -11.14
C SER A 138 -18.37 3.08 -12.08
N VAL A 139 -19.45 2.33 -12.25
CA VAL A 139 -19.50 1.13 -13.09
C VAL A 139 -20.65 1.28 -14.07
N SER A 140 -20.38 1.22 -15.37
CA SER A 140 -21.41 1.24 -16.40
C SER A 140 -22.09 -0.13 -16.51
N ARG A 141 -23.21 -0.16 -17.23
CA ARG A 141 -23.77 -1.42 -17.75
C ARG A 141 -22.84 -2.08 -18.77
N CYS A 142 -23.10 -3.35 -19.06
CA CYS A 142 -22.40 -4.11 -20.09
C CYS A 142 -22.78 -3.62 -21.49
N CYS A 143 -21.77 -3.45 -22.33
CA CYS A 143 -21.91 -3.04 -23.71
C CYS A 143 -21.17 -4.01 -24.63
N ASN A 144 -21.68 -4.15 -25.84
CA ASN A 144 -21.03 -4.90 -26.90
C ASN A 144 -19.79 -4.16 -27.39
N LYS A 145 -19.02 -4.81 -28.25
CA LYS A 145 -17.80 -4.24 -28.84
C LYS A 145 -18.01 -2.90 -29.58
N ALA A 146 -19.21 -2.60 -30.07
CA ALA A 146 -19.55 -1.34 -30.71
C ALA A 146 -19.89 -0.21 -29.72
N GLY A 147 -19.82 -0.48 -28.41
CA GLY A 147 -20.19 0.47 -27.35
C GLY A 147 -21.69 0.66 -27.20
N MET A 148 -22.48 -0.23 -27.78
CA MET A 148 -23.94 -0.28 -27.61
C MET A 148 -24.26 -1.21 -26.46
N ASP A 149 -25.22 -0.83 -25.64
CA ASP A 149 -25.68 -1.67 -24.55
C ASP A 149 -26.19 -3.05 -24.98
N THR A 150 -25.96 -4.03 -24.10
CA THR A 150 -26.37 -5.42 -24.28
C THR A 150 -27.65 -5.80 -23.55
N GLN A 151 -28.27 -4.89 -22.79
CA GLN A 151 -29.55 -5.16 -22.14
C GLN A 151 -30.61 -5.45 -23.20
N GLU A 152 -31.16 -6.66 -23.16
CA GLU A 152 -32.36 -7.02 -23.93
C GLU A 152 -33.46 -6.01 -23.62
N ASP A 153 -33.78 -5.14 -24.57
CA ASP A 153 -35.05 -4.43 -24.58
C ASP A 153 -36.17 -5.44 -24.88
N THR A 154 -36.55 -6.24 -23.89
CA THR A 154 -37.79 -7.03 -23.92
C THR A 154 -39.03 -6.16 -23.68
N ARG A 155 -38.90 -4.83 -23.72
CA ARG A 155 -39.99 -3.87 -23.47
C ARG A 155 -40.36 -2.95 -24.64
N VAL A 156 -39.77 -3.10 -25.81
CA VAL A 156 -40.33 -2.55 -27.07
C VAL A 156 -40.98 -3.67 -27.88
N THR A 157 -41.93 -4.36 -27.25
CA THR A 157 -43.04 -4.94 -28.01
C THR A 157 -44.06 -3.82 -28.19
N LEU A 158 -44.18 -3.31 -29.43
CA LEU A 158 -45.20 -2.37 -29.93
C LEU A 158 -45.04 -0.88 -29.57
N ALA A 159 -44.01 -0.21 -30.10
CA ALA A 159 -44.11 1.22 -30.36
C ALA A 159 -43.51 1.56 -31.72
N THR A 160 -44.39 1.90 -32.65
CA THR A 160 -44.12 2.47 -33.96
C THR A 160 -43.19 3.69 -33.84
N SER A 161 -42.07 3.69 -34.58
CA SER A 161 -41.32 4.88 -35.03
C SER A 161 -40.55 5.76 -34.02
N VAL A 162 -39.95 5.21 -32.97
CA VAL A 162 -38.88 5.94 -32.24
C VAL A 162 -37.52 5.36 -32.63
N ARG A 163 -36.71 6.15 -33.34
CA ARG A 163 -35.28 5.84 -33.50
C ARG A 163 -34.63 6.10 -32.15
N ILE A 164 -34.63 5.11 -31.26
CA ILE A 164 -33.82 5.15 -30.05
C ILE A 164 -32.37 5.05 -30.53
N LEU A 165 -31.66 6.18 -30.52
CA LEU A 165 -30.22 6.17 -30.77
C LEU A 165 -29.59 5.28 -29.69
N PRO A 166 -28.66 4.38 -30.04
CA PRO A 166 -28.04 3.52 -29.05
C PRO A 166 -27.35 4.38 -27.98
N GLU A 167 -27.76 4.22 -26.72
CA GLU A 167 -27.09 4.85 -25.59
C GLU A 167 -25.65 4.33 -25.55
N ILE A 168 -24.69 5.20 -25.87
CA ILE A 168 -23.27 4.88 -25.84
C ILE A 168 -22.92 4.58 -24.39
N CYS A 169 -22.17 3.50 -24.12
CA CYS A 169 -21.58 3.26 -22.79
C CYS A 169 -20.63 4.41 -22.40
N ARG A 170 -21.20 5.49 -21.89
CA ARG A 170 -20.55 6.61 -21.24
C ARG A 170 -20.89 6.50 -19.76
N LEU A 171 -19.92 6.86 -18.93
CA LEU A 171 -20.10 7.00 -17.49
C LEU A 171 -21.10 8.14 -17.27
N ILE A 172 -22.14 7.90 -16.48
CA ILE A 172 -23.17 8.90 -16.11
C ILE A 172 -22.63 9.76 -14.97
#